data_AF-A0A4R4W305-F1
#
_entry.id   AF-A0A4R4W305-F1
#
_cell.length_a   1.000
_cell.length_b   1.000
_cell.length_c   1.000
_cell.angle_alpha   90.00
_cell.angle_beta   90.00
_cell.angle_gamma   90.00
#
_symmetry.space_group_name_H-M   'P 1'
#
loop_
_entity.id
_entity.type
_entity.pdbx_description
1 polymer ?
#
loop_
_entity_poly.entity_id
_entity_poly.type
_entity_poly.pdbx_seq_one_letter_code
_entity_poly.pdbx_strand_id
1 'polypeptide(L)'
;MGGGGEGYAAEWERIRRRRGGQAADEAAFVEDVRDDVREAFATAGRPMGHDQYGAELEKHYPQLKEQIFAAFDAYIEELDGLHTGLRDTAASYEAADDERGQG
;
A
#
# COMPACT_ATOMS: atom_id res chain seq x y z
N MET A 1 -23.20 -32.60 16.42
CA MET A 1 -23.16 -31.24 15.83
C MET A 1 -21.83 -30.63 16.24
N GLY A 2 -20.87 -30.57 15.32
CA GLY A 2 -19.54 -30.02 15.57
C GLY A 2 -18.85 -29.90 14.23
N GLY A 3 -18.69 -28.67 13.73
CA GLY A 3 -18.20 -28.43 12.38
C GLY A 3 -18.30 -26.96 11.97
N GLY A 4 -18.08 -26.03 12.91
CA GLY A 4 -18.12 -24.58 12.66
C GLY A 4 -16.75 -23.91 12.66
N GLY A 5 -15.71 -24.53 13.26
CA GLY A 5 -14.37 -23.93 13.37
C GLY A 5 -13.51 -24.10 12.11
N GLU A 6 -13.49 -25.32 11.54
CA GLU A 6 -12.62 -25.65 10.40
C GLU A 6 -12.98 -24.89 9.11
N GLY A 7 -14.28 -24.65 8.88
CA GLY A 7 -14.75 -23.88 7.72
C GLY A 7 -14.38 -22.39 7.80
N TYR A 8 -14.44 -21.83 9.01
CA TYR A 8 -14.10 -20.43 9.26
C TYR A 8 -12.58 -20.22 9.11
N ALA A 9 -11.76 -21.07 9.74
CA ALA A 9 -10.30 -20.99 9.65
C ALA A 9 -9.79 -21.12 8.19
N ALA A 10 -10.33 -22.06 7.41
CA ALA A 10 -9.94 -22.26 6.01
C ALA A 10 -10.40 -21.14 5.05
N GLU A 11 -11.46 -20.41 5.40
CA GLU A 11 -11.91 -19.22 4.67
C GLU A 11 -11.04 -18.00 5.02
N TRP A 12 -10.69 -17.84 6.30
CA TRP A 12 -9.79 -16.79 6.77
C TRP A 12 -8.38 -16.91 6.22
N GLU A 13 -7.83 -18.11 6.17
CA GLU A 13 -6.51 -18.35 5.60
C GLU A 13 -6.45 -18.01 4.10
N ARG A 14 -7.57 -18.24 3.37
CA ARG A 14 -7.72 -17.83 1.97
C ARG A 14 -7.81 -16.32 1.81
N ILE A 15 -8.56 -15.63 2.67
CA ILE A 15 -8.65 -14.16 2.66
C ILE A 15 -7.27 -13.55 3.01
N ARG A 16 -6.55 -14.11 3.98
CA ARG A 16 -5.19 -13.71 4.36
C ARG A 16 -4.21 -13.81 3.20
N ARG A 17 -4.05 -15.01 2.61
CA ARG A 17 -3.10 -15.21 1.50
C ARG A 17 -3.44 -14.34 0.30
N ARG A 18 -4.73 -14.21 -0.02
CA ARG A 18 -5.15 -13.50 -1.22
C ARG A 18 -5.09 -11.98 -1.03
N ARG A 19 -5.66 -11.44 0.05
CA ARG A 19 -5.74 -9.99 0.26
C ARG A 19 -4.47 -9.40 0.86
N GLY A 20 -3.79 -10.12 1.76
CA GLY A 20 -2.50 -9.69 2.28
C GLY A 20 -1.41 -9.72 1.21
N GLY A 21 -1.35 -10.78 0.41
CA GLY A 21 -0.43 -10.86 -0.74
C GLY A 21 -0.73 -9.78 -1.77
N GLN A 22 -2.01 -9.59 -2.12
CA GLN A 22 -2.41 -8.53 -3.05
C GLN A 22 -2.05 -7.12 -2.55
N ALA A 23 -2.24 -6.82 -1.26
CA ALA A 23 -1.88 -5.51 -0.71
C ALA A 23 -0.37 -5.27 -0.72
N ALA A 24 0.45 -6.29 -0.44
CA ALA A 24 1.90 -6.19 -0.49
C ALA A 24 2.43 -6.06 -1.94
N ASP A 25 1.88 -6.84 -2.88
CA ASP A 25 2.22 -6.75 -4.30
C ASP A 25 1.83 -5.38 -4.87
N GLU A 26 0.68 -4.84 -4.43
CA GLU A 26 0.20 -3.51 -4.83
C GLU A 26 1.05 -2.39 -4.21
N ALA A 27 1.48 -2.50 -2.96
CA ALA A 27 2.40 -1.55 -2.34
C ALA A 27 3.74 -1.49 -3.10
N ALA A 28 4.33 -2.64 -3.41
CA ALA A 28 5.57 -2.72 -4.19
C ALA A 28 5.41 -2.12 -5.60
N PHE A 29 4.29 -2.39 -6.27
CA PHE A 29 4.00 -1.78 -7.57
C PHE A 29 3.89 -0.25 -7.49
N VAL A 30 3.22 0.27 -6.45
CA VAL A 30 3.06 1.72 -6.26
C VAL A 30 4.40 2.38 -5.91
N GLU A 31 5.27 1.70 -5.17
CA GLU A 31 6.65 2.15 -4.91
C GLU A 31 7.46 2.26 -6.21
N ASP A 32 7.42 1.25 -7.06
CA ASP A 32 8.10 1.28 -8.36
C ASP A 32 7.59 2.45 -9.23
N VAL A 33 6.27 2.65 -9.29
CA VAL A 33 5.67 3.78 -10.03
C VAL A 33 6.10 5.13 -9.44
N ARG A 34 6.15 5.26 -8.11
CA ARG A 34 6.61 6.48 -7.44
C ARG A 34 8.06 6.79 -7.82
N ASP A 35 8.90 5.77 -7.86
CA ASP A 35 10.32 5.92 -8.15
C ASP A 35 10.57 6.22 -9.64
N ASP A 36 9.83 5.60 -10.56
CA ASP A 36 9.81 5.97 -11.99
C ASP A 36 9.39 7.44 -12.18
N VAL A 37 8.37 7.88 -11.46
CA VAL A 37 7.91 9.28 -11.49
C VAL A 37 9.00 10.19 -10.94
N ARG A 38 9.67 9.83 -9.83
CA ARG A 38 10.82 10.61 -9.29
C ARG A 38 11.94 10.73 -10.31
N GLU A 39 12.29 9.65 -10.99
CA GLU A 39 13.31 9.64 -12.04
C GLU A 39 12.90 10.52 -13.23
N ALA A 40 11.64 10.45 -13.66
CA ALA A 40 11.10 11.30 -14.72
C ALA A 40 11.18 12.79 -14.32
N PHE A 41 10.81 13.15 -13.09
CA PHE A 41 10.95 14.51 -12.57
C PHE A 41 12.41 14.97 -12.45
N ALA A 42 13.35 14.07 -12.14
CA ALA A 42 14.77 14.38 -12.06
C ALA A 42 15.39 14.57 -13.46
N THR A 43 14.99 13.73 -14.41
CA THR A 43 15.51 13.70 -15.79
C THR A 43 14.93 14.82 -16.66
N ALA A 44 13.66 15.19 -16.45
CA ALA A 44 12.97 16.19 -17.26
C ALA A 44 13.54 17.62 -17.10
N GLY A 45 14.46 17.88 -16.17
CA GLY A 45 15.02 19.22 -15.94
C GLY A 45 13.93 20.27 -15.67
N ARG A 46 14.17 21.55 -15.97
CA ARG A 46 13.12 22.59 -16.04
C ARG A 46 12.42 22.44 -17.40
N PRO A 47 11.20 21.85 -17.48
CA PRO A 47 10.57 21.54 -18.76
C PRO A 47 9.84 22.77 -19.36
N MET A 48 9.82 23.88 -18.63
CA MET A 48 8.89 24.97 -18.89
C MET A 48 9.52 25.98 -19.86
N GLY A 49 8.91 26.11 -21.03
CA GLY A 49 9.26 27.15 -21.99
C GLY A 49 9.18 28.55 -21.37
N HIS A 50 9.91 29.50 -21.95
CA HIS A 50 10.05 30.88 -21.46
C HIS A 50 8.79 31.76 -21.68
N ASP A 51 7.60 31.19 -21.61
CA ASP A 51 6.34 31.93 -21.66
C ASP A 51 5.78 32.20 -20.26
N GLN A 52 4.77 33.07 -20.17
CA GLN A 52 4.19 33.47 -18.88
C GLN A 52 3.58 32.28 -18.13
N TYR A 53 3.10 31.26 -18.85
CA TYR A 53 2.52 30.06 -18.25
C TYR A 53 3.62 29.16 -17.67
N GLY A 54 4.74 29.02 -18.37
CA GLY A 54 5.91 28.31 -17.89
C GLY A 54 6.52 28.95 -16.64
N ALA A 55 6.60 30.28 -16.59
CA ALA A 55 7.10 31.01 -15.41
C ALA A 55 6.16 30.91 -14.19
N GLU A 56 4.85 30.83 -14.42
CA GLU A 56 3.87 30.63 -13.35
C GLU A 56 3.85 29.18 -12.87
N LEU A 57 3.95 28.22 -13.79
CA LEU A 57 4.06 26.81 -13.45
C LEU A 57 5.35 26.53 -12.68
N GLU A 58 6.49 27.13 -13.06
CA GLU A 58 7.76 27.00 -12.33
C GLU A 58 7.65 27.40 -10.84
N LYS A 59 6.77 28.35 -10.50
CA LYS A 59 6.56 28.76 -9.10
C LYS A 59 5.82 27.71 -8.29
N HIS A 60 4.85 27.04 -8.92
CA HIS A 60 4.01 26.04 -8.26
C HIS A 60 4.52 24.62 -8.41
N TYR A 61 5.44 24.39 -9.35
CA TYR A 61 5.98 23.08 -9.69
C TYR A 61 6.60 22.34 -8.50
N PRO A 62 7.40 22.98 -7.60
CA PRO A 62 7.93 22.30 -6.42
C PRO A 62 6.82 21.80 -5.49
N GLN A 63 5.81 22.64 -5.24
CA GLN A 63 4.67 22.30 -4.38
C GLN A 63 3.82 21.19 -5.00
N LEU A 64 3.59 21.24 -6.30
CA LEU A 64 2.84 20.21 -7.03
C LEU A 64 3.58 18.86 -6.98
N LYS A 65 4.90 18.88 -7.16
CA LYS A 65 5.78 17.71 -7.04
C LYS A 65 5.72 17.09 -5.64
N GLU A 66 5.81 17.91 -4.59
CA GLU A 66 5.68 17.45 -3.21
C GLU A 66 4.31 16.83 -2.92
N GLN A 67 3.23 17.44 -3.40
CA GLN A 67 1.87 16.91 -3.22
C GLN A 67 1.68 15.55 -3.92
N ILE A 68 2.24 15.39 -5.12
CA ILE A 68 2.19 14.11 -5.85
C ILE A 68 2.89 13.02 -5.05
N PHE A 69 4.10 13.27 -4.54
CA PHE A 69 4.82 12.25 -3.77
C PHE A 69 4.19 11.98 -2.41
N ALA A 70 3.66 13.01 -1.74
CA ALA A 70 2.91 12.81 -0.50
C ALA A 70 1.69 11.91 -0.71
N ALA A 71 1.01 12.02 -1.86
CA ALA A 71 -0.12 11.14 -2.18
C ALA A 71 0.31 9.69 -2.43
N PHE A 72 1.44 9.47 -3.12
CA PHE A 72 2.02 8.14 -3.28
C PHE A 72 2.39 7.53 -1.93
N ASP A 73 3.12 8.28 -1.09
CA ASP A 73 3.59 7.81 0.22
C ASP A 73 2.40 7.46 1.12
N ALA A 74 1.36 8.30 1.16
CA ALA A 74 0.15 8.03 1.95
C ALA A 74 -0.59 6.75 1.50
N TYR A 75 -0.62 6.48 0.20
CA TYR A 75 -1.29 5.28 -0.32
C TYR A 75 -0.49 4.01 -0.03
N ILE A 76 0.85 4.08 -0.12
CA ILE A 76 1.73 2.97 0.29
C ILE A 76 1.55 2.66 1.78
N GLU A 77 1.55 3.70 2.64
CA GLU A 77 1.31 3.53 4.08
C GLU A 77 -0.04 2.86 4.38
N GLU A 78 -1.10 3.19 3.63
CA GLU A 78 -2.40 2.55 3.77
C GLU A 78 -2.36 1.06 3.41
N LEU A 79 -1.68 0.71 2.30
CA LEU A 79 -1.52 -0.68 1.86
C LEU A 79 -0.69 -1.52 2.84
N ASP A 80 0.40 -0.96 3.37
CA ASP A 80 1.22 -1.60 4.40
C ASP A 80 0.47 -1.77 5.72
N GLY A 81 -0.32 -0.76 6.10
CA GLY A 81 -1.21 -0.83 7.25
C GLY A 81 -2.26 -1.95 7.11
N LEU A 82 -2.86 -2.08 5.93
CA LEU A 82 -3.80 -3.15 5.62
C LEU A 82 -3.14 -4.53 5.68
N HIS A 83 -1.96 -4.69 5.08
CA HIS A 83 -1.21 -5.93 5.12
C HIS A 83 -0.84 -6.34 6.56
N THR A 84 -0.33 -5.39 7.35
CA THR A 84 0.05 -5.62 8.76
C THR A 84 -1.16 -5.96 9.62
N GLY A 85 -2.26 -5.20 9.49
CA GLY A 85 -3.49 -5.47 10.24
C GLY A 85 -4.09 -6.84 9.93
N LEU A 86 -4.05 -7.26 8.65
CA LEU A 86 -4.48 -8.60 8.25
C LEU A 86 -3.58 -9.70 8.84
N ARG A 87 -2.27 -9.46 8.92
CA ARG A 87 -1.30 -10.39 9.52
C ARG A 87 -1.49 -10.53 11.04
N ASP A 88 -1.61 -9.41 11.75
CA ASP A 88 -1.77 -9.40 13.21
C ASP A 88 -3.10 -10.02 13.65
N THR A 89 -4.17 -9.71 12.90
CA THR A 89 -5.50 -10.32 13.13
C THR A 89 -5.43 -11.84 12.93
N ALA A 90 -4.73 -12.32 11.89
CA ALA A 90 -4.55 -13.75 11.66
C ALA A 90 -3.76 -14.42 12.79
N ALA A 91 -2.67 -13.82 13.27
CA ALA A 91 -1.89 -14.33 14.39
C ALA A 91 -2.73 -14.45 15.68
N SER A 92 -3.63 -13.49 15.90
CA SER A 92 -4.56 -13.50 17.03
C SER A 92 -5.59 -14.64 16.94
N TYR A 93 -6.09 -14.96 15.73
CA TYR A 93 -6.99 -16.10 15.54
C TYR A 93 -6.27 -17.45 15.69
N GLU A 94 -5.06 -17.60 15.15
CA GLU A 94 -4.25 -18.82 15.34
C GLU A 94 -4.00 -19.09 16.84
N ALA A 95 -3.63 -18.07 17.61
CA ALA A 95 -3.44 -18.20 19.06
C ALA A 95 -4.73 -18.59 19.80
N ALA A 96 -5.88 -18.05 19.39
CA ALA A 96 -7.17 -18.36 20.01
C ALA A 96 -7.65 -19.80 19.70
N ASP A 97 -7.32 -20.34 18.53
CA ASP A 97 -7.63 -21.74 18.18
C ASP A 97 -6.72 -22.72 18.92
N ASP A 98 -5.44 -22.39 19.11
CA ASP A 98 -4.49 -23.19 19.90
C ASP A 98 -4.88 -23.26 21.39
N GLU A 99 -5.44 -22.19 21.95
CA GLU A 99 -5.98 -22.15 23.32
C GLU A 99 -7.26 -22.99 23.47
N ARG A 100 -8.09 -23.08 22.41
CA ARG A 100 -9.34 -23.85 22.42
C ARG A 100 -9.17 -25.34 22.15
N GLY A 101 -8.06 -25.74 21.51
CA GLY A 101 -7.73 -27.15 21.26
C GLY A 101 -7.17 -27.90 22.47
N GLN A 102 -6.82 -27.21 23.55
CA GLN A 102 -6.22 -27.78 24.76
C GLN A 102 -7.15 -27.83 26.00
N GLY A 103 -8.45 -27.53 25.84
CA GLY A 103 -9.47 -27.63 26.89
C GLY A 103 -10.44 -28.79 26.66
#